data_AF-A0A849RMA4-F1
#
_entry.id   AF-A0A849RMA4-F1
#
_cell.length_a   1.000
_cell.length_b   1.000
_cell.length_c   1.000
_cell.angle_alpha   90.00
_cell.angle_beta   90.00
_cell.angle_gamma   90.00
#
_symmetry.space_group_name_H-M   'P 1'
#
loop_
_entity.id
_entity.type
_entity.pdbx_description
1 polymer ?
#
loop_
_entity_poly.entity_id
_entity_poly.type
_entity_poly.pdbx_seq_one_letter_code
_entity_poly.pdbx_strand_id
1 'polypeptide(L)'
;YTVKAKLEREDKSLQPWQFQALTHSCRDAKEKLFNIQTMDVAPIVIANRGSSLIGGTLRTELTREEVNNALVDGFLPVVPASTRPVFRARTGLRTSGLPYAQDAGITRHLAAFLAKQQHATGELEGIKLAENATFIHPTAVLFNGGVLKAESLANRLMTVLNSWLQEEQAPSARLLSGTDLDLAVARGAAYYGFVRKGKGVRIKGGAAASYYVGIESAMPSVPGIPPEIQALCIAPFGMEEGTQQELPNEEFGLVIGEPVRFRFFASTTRREDRVGTRLNHWNRDELSELAEIEITLDKEGRRAGEVVPVHLCAAVTEVGTLELQAVSQKDNTRWKIEFDVRSGE
;
A
#
# COMPACT_ATOMS: atom_id res chain seq x y z
N TYR A 1 -17.94 -17.78 3.60
CA TYR A 1 -18.92 -17.31 4.60
C TYR A 1 -20.35 -17.44 4.13
N THR A 2 -20.72 -17.00 2.91
CA THR A 2 -22.07 -17.18 2.34
C THR A 2 -22.62 -18.60 2.49
N VAL A 3 -21.86 -19.62 2.05
CA VAL A 3 -22.27 -21.03 2.17
C VAL A 3 -22.39 -21.50 3.62
N LYS A 4 -21.53 -21.02 4.53
CA LYS A 4 -21.64 -21.31 5.97
C LYS A 4 -22.95 -20.75 6.53
N ALA A 5 -23.27 -19.49 6.24
CA ALA A 5 -24.51 -18.87 6.68
C ALA A 5 -25.76 -19.55 6.07
N LYS A 6 -25.63 -20.11 4.85
CA LYS A 6 -26.68 -20.95 4.24
C LYS A 6 -26.90 -22.24 5.02
N LEU A 7 -25.83 -22.96 5.36
CA LEU A 7 -25.90 -24.17 6.20
C LEU A 7 -26.44 -23.89 7.61
N GLU A 8 -26.02 -22.79 8.24
CA GLU A 8 -26.50 -22.42 9.57
C GLU A 8 -28.01 -22.07 9.59
N ARG A 9 -28.55 -21.52 8.50
CA ARG A 9 -30.00 -21.32 8.31
C ARG A 9 -30.79 -22.63 8.20
N GLU A 10 -30.11 -23.73 7.87
CA GLU A 10 -30.68 -25.09 7.85
C GLU A 10 -30.38 -25.86 9.16
N ASP A 11 -30.05 -25.16 10.24
CA ASP A 11 -29.65 -25.70 11.54
C ASP A 11 -28.41 -26.63 11.49
N LYS A 12 -27.58 -26.51 10.44
CA LYS A 12 -26.33 -27.27 10.27
C LYS A 12 -25.14 -26.43 10.70
N SER A 13 -24.84 -26.43 12.00
CA SER A 13 -23.65 -25.78 12.56
C SER A 13 -22.36 -26.51 12.17
N LEU A 14 -21.32 -25.75 11.85
CA LEU A 14 -20.02 -26.27 11.43
C LEU A 14 -18.99 -26.22 12.55
N GLN A 15 -18.34 -27.35 12.81
CA GLN A 15 -17.13 -27.40 13.62
C GLN A 15 -15.97 -26.68 12.90
N PRO A 16 -14.96 -26.16 13.62
CA PRO A 16 -13.86 -25.39 13.03
C PRO A 16 -13.15 -26.10 11.86
N TRP A 17 -12.93 -27.41 11.97
CA TRP A 17 -12.31 -28.20 10.91
C TRP A 17 -13.23 -28.41 9.70
N GLN A 18 -14.56 -28.54 9.92
CA GLN A 18 -15.54 -28.62 8.83
C GLN A 18 -15.59 -27.29 8.06
N PHE A 19 -15.42 -26.17 8.77
CA PHE A 19 -15.32 -24.86 8.13
C PHE A 19 -14.05 -24.71 7.28
N GLN A 20 -12.92 -25.26 7.72
CA GLN A 20 -11.70 -25.32 6.90
C GLN A 20 -11.92 -26.17 5.64
N ALA A 21 -12.53 -27.35 5.78
CA ALA A 21 -12.87 -28.22 4.64
C ALA A 21 -13.86 -27.55 3.66
N LEU A 22 -14.88 -26.85 4.19
CA LEU A 22 -15.80 -26.04 3.41
C LEU A 22 -15.05 -24.95 2.63
N THR A 23 -14.10 -24.28 3.27
CA THR A 23 -13.32 -23.20 2.64
C THR A 23 -12.53 -23.72 1.44
N HIS A 24 -11.88 -24.88 1.56
CA HIS A 24 -11.18 -25.51 0.44
C HIS A 24 -12.14 -25.94 -0.67
N SER A 25 -13.25 -26.59 -0.31
CA SER A 25 -14.28 -27.01 -1.27
C SER A 25 -14.89 -25.84 -2.04
N CYS A 26 -15.17 -24.73 -1.36
CA CYS A 26 -15.62 -23.48 -1.97
C CYS A 26 -14.57 -22.89 -2.92
N ARG A 27 -13.27 -22.99 -2.60
CA ARG A 27 -12.20 -22.52 -3.47
C ARG A 27 -12.24 -23.26 -4.81
N ASP A 28 -12.28 -24.58 -4.77
CA ASP A 28 -12.32 -25.42 -5.98
C ASP A 28 -13.62 -25.24 -6.76
N ALA A 29 -14.76 -25.18 -6.07
CA ALA A 29 -16.06 -24.93 -6.68
C ALA A 29 -16.11 -23.57 -7.39
N LYS A 30 -15.56 -22.52 -6.77
CA LYS A 30 -15.45 -21.18 -7.36
C LYS A 30 -14.60 -21.19 -8.63
N GLU A 31 -13.45 -21.86 -8.64
CA GLU A 31 -12.62 -21.98 -9.86
C GLU A 31 -13.40 -22.67 -10.99
N LYS A 32 -14.16 -23.74 -10.69
CA LYS A 32 -15.00 -24.42 -11.69
C LYS A 32 -16.10 -23.51 -12.23
N LEU A 33 -16.80 -22.78 -11.36
CA LEU A 33 -17.86 -21.85 -11.76
C LEU A 33 -17.34 -20.70 -12.62
N PHE A 34 -16.13 -20.19 -12.36
CA PHE A 34 -15.55 -19.15 -13.22
C PHE A 34 -15.02 -19.70 -14.55
N ASN A 35 -14.50 -20.93 -14.59
CA ASN A 35 -13.91 -21.50 -15.80
C ASN A 35 -14.91 -22.21 -16.72
N ILE A 36 -16.03 -22.72 -16.18
CA ILE A 36 -17.04 -23.46 -16.94
C ILE A 36 -18.31 -22.61 -17.03
N GLN A 37 -18.47 -21.85 -18.12
CA GLN A 37 -19.58 -20.90 -18.27
C GLN A 37 -20.97 -21.53 -18.17
N THR A 38 -21.12 -22.80 -18.57
CA THR A 38 -22.40 -23.53 -18.53
C THR A 38 -22.74 -24.12 -17.17
N MET A 39 -21.83 -24.03 -16.18
CA MET A 39 -22.07 -24.56 -14.84
C MET A 39 -22.68 -23.46 -13.96
N ASP A 40 -23.92 -23.63 -13.53
CA ASP A 40 -24.57 -22.66 -12.61
C ASP A 40 -24.51 -23.08 -11.15
N VAL A 41 -24.23 -24.36 -10.88
CA VAL A 41 -24.20 -24.94 -9.54
C VAL A 41 -23.02 -25.90 -9.42
N ALA A 42 -22.24 -25.74 -8.36
CA ALA A 42 -21.17 -26.65 -7.98
C ALA A 42 -21.52 -27.33 -6.65
N PRO A 43 -21.72 -28.67 -6.62
CA PRO A 43 -22.03 -29.38 -5.39
C PRO A 43 -20.82 -29.38 -4.44
N ILE A 44 -21.09 -29.22 -3.15
CA ILE A 44 -20.11 -29.24 -2.07
C ILE A 44 -20.47 -30.32 -1.07
N VAL A 45 -19.50 -31.19 -0.78
CA VAL A 45 -19.66 -32.31 0.14
C VAL A 45 -18.56 -32.25 1.19
N ILE A 46 -18.93 -32.21 2.47
CA ILE A 46 -18.01 -32.22 3.59
C ILE A 46 -18.22 -33.52 4.35
N ALA A 47 -17.25 -34.42 4.24
CA ALA A 47 -17.27 -35.68 4.97
C ALA A 47 -17.18 -35.45 6.49
N ASN A 48 -17.85 -36.28 7.28
CA ASN A 48 -17.70 -36.28 8.72
C ASN A 48 -16.47 -37.08 9.16
N ARG A 49 -15.96 -36.81 10.37
CA ARG A 49 -14.98 -37.68 11.05
C ARG A 49 -15.70 -38.52 12.11
N GLY A 50 -15.51 -39.84 12.10
CA GLY A 50 -16.08 -40.78 13.07
C GLY A 50 -16.60 -42.08 12.44
N SER A 51 -17.13 -43.00 13.28
CA SER A 51 -17.63 -44.31 12.86
C SER A 51 -18.93 -44.28 12.02
N SER A 52 -19.54 -43.10 11.82
CA SER A 52 -20.73 -42.90 10.98
C SER A 52 -20.40 -42.11 9.70
N LEU A 53 -19.44 -42.59 8.91
CA LEU A 53 -19.03 -41.98 7.63
C LEU A 53 -20.20 -41.74 6.66
N ILE A 54 -21.25 -42.57 6.72
CA ILE A 54 -22.39 -42.52 5.78
C ILE A 54 -23.49 -41.57 6.25
N GLY A 55 -23.68 -41.38 7.58
CA GLY A 55 -24.78 -40.59 8.14
C GLY A 55 -24.46 -39.13 8.47
N GLY A 56 -23.18 -38.79 8.62
CA GLY A 56 -22.75 -37.45 9.06
C GLY A 56 -22.34 -36.47 7.96
N THR A 57 -22.39 -36.87 6.69
CA THR A 57 -21.88 -36.07 5.58
C THR A 57 -22.76 -34.85 5.33
N LEU A 58 -22.16 -33.65 5.39
CA LEU A 58 -22.86 -32.41 5.06
C LEU A 58 -22.79 -32.19 3.55
N ARG A 59 -23.96 -31.96 2.95
CA ARG A 59 -24.10 -31.62 1.54
C ARG A 59 -24.71 -30.23 1.41
N THR A 60 -24.14 -29.44 0.52
CA THR A 60 -24.64 -28.14 0.09
C THR A 60 -24.15 -27.90 -1.33
N GLU A 61 -24.34 -26.69 -1.84
CA GLU A 61 -23.88 -26.28 -3.15
C GLU A 61 -23.40 -24.84 -3.10
N LEU A 62 -22.63 -24.45 -4.11
CA LEU A 62 -22.27 -23.07 -4.39
C LEU A 62 -22.86 -22.72 -5.75
N THR A 63 -23.68 -21.68 -5.81
CA THR A 63 -24.28 -21.23 -7.08
C THR A 63 -23.45 -20.12 -7.73
N ARG A 64 -23.58 -19.98 -9.05
CA ARG A 64 -22.99 -18.87 -9.81
C ARG A 64 -23.48 -17.52 -9.29
N GLU A 65 -24.76 -17.42 -8.96
CA GLU A 65 -25.35 -16.21 -8.37
C GLU A 65 -24.68 -15.85 -7.04
N GLU A 66 -24.51 -16.83 -6.13
CA GLU A 66 -23.82 -16.60 -4.86
C GLU A 66 -22.36 -16.14 -5.06
N VAL A 67 -21.67 -16.72 -6.05
CA VAL A 67 -20.31 -16.31 -6.43
C VAL A 67 -20.29 -14.89 -6.99
N ASN A 68 -21.21 -14.54 -7.90
CA ASN A 68 -21.28 -13.21 -8.48
C ASN A 68 -21.60 -12.16 -7.42
N ASN A 69 -22.62 -12.39 -6.60
CA ASN A 69 -23.02 -11.45 -5.54
C ASN A 69 -21.89 -11.25 -4.52
N ALA A 70 -21.25 -12.34 -4.08
CA ALA A 70 -20.22 -12.25 -3.04
C ALA A 70 -18.87 -11.75 -3.56
N LEU A 71 -18.45 -12.18 -4.76
CA LEU A 71 -17.11 -11.91 -5.27
C LEU A 71 -17.09 -10.77 -6.28
N VAL A 72 -18.02 -10.72 -7.23
CA VAL A 72 -18.05 -9.67 -8.26
C VAL A 72 -18.63 -8.40 -7.64
N ASP A 73 -19.86 -8.44 -7.14
CA ASP A 73 -20.52 -7.22 -6.65
C ASP A 73 -19.97 -6.79 -5.28
N GLY A 74 -19.48 -7.74 -4.48
CA GLY A 74 -18.84 -7.48 -3.19
C GLY A 74 -17.46 -6.81 -3.31
N PHE A 75 -16.55 -7.36 -4.12
CA PHE A 75 -15.18 -6.81 -4.25
C PHE A 75 -15.05 -5.78 -5.38
N LEU A 76 -15.92 -5.79 -6.39
CA LEU A 76 -15.89 -4.86 -7.51
C LEU A 76 -17.25 -4.16 -7.69
N PRO A 77 -17.76 -3.47 -6.66
CA PRO A 77 -19.04 -2.79 -6.75
C PRO A 77 -18.99 -1.71 -7.84
N VAL A 78 -20.10 -1.54 -8.56
CA VAL A 78 -20.26 -0.42 -9.49
C VAL A 78 -20.54 0.84 -8.68
N VAL A 79 -19.61 1.79 -8.72
CA VAL A 79 -19.65 3.03 -7.90
C VAL A 79 -19.16 4.21 -8.74
N PRO A 80 -19.57 5.46 -8.47
CA PRO A 80 -19.02 6.65 -9.11
C PRO A 80 -17.53 6.87 -8.78
N ALA A 81 -16.79 7.58 -9.64
CA ALA A 81 -15.37 7.94 -9.43
C ALA A 81 -15.13 8.83 -8.19
N SER A 82 -16.16 9.53 -7.72
CA SER A 82 -16.12 10.33 -6.49
C SER A 82 -16.20 9.49 -5.21
N THR A 83 -16.48 8.19 -5.31
CA THR A 83 -16.63 7.30 -4.16
C THR A 83 -15.29 7.10 -3.44
N ARG A 84 -15.33 6.97 -2.12
CA ARG A 84 -14.16 6.71 -1.27
C ARG A 84 -14.33 5.44 -0.42
N PRO A 85 -13.23 4.77 -0.04
CA PRO A 85 -13.28 3.64 0.87
C PRO A 85 -13.92 3.99 2.22
N VAL A 86 -14.67 3.03 2.77
CA VAL A 86 -15.32 3.18 4.08
C VAL A 86 -14.37 2.75 5.19
N PHE A 87 -13.94 3.69 6.01
CA PHE A 87 -13.16 3.41 7.21
C PHE A 87 -14.08 3.31 8.42
N ARG A 88 -13.91 2.24 9.21
CA ARG A 88 -14.59 2.03 10.50
C ARG A 88 -13.56 2.08 11.62
N ALA A 89 -13.99 2.55 12.79
CA ALA A 89 -13.18 2.52 14.00
C ALA A 89 -12.67 1.08 14.24
N ARG A 90 -11.34 0.94 14.39
CA ARG A 90 -10.72 -0.37 14.67
C ARG A 90 -10.99 -0.78 16.10
N THR A 91 -11.18 -2.07 16.35
CA THR A 91 -11.06 -2.64 17.69
C THR A 91 -9.63 -2.48 18.19
N GLY A 92 -9.46 -2.15 19.48
CA GLY A 92 -8.14 -1.92 20.10
C GLY A 92 -7.25 -3.18 20.20
N LEU A 93 -7.82 -4.36 19.99
CA LEU A 93 -7.10 -5.63 19.94
C LEU A 93 -7.37 -6.32 18.59
N ARG A 94 -6.32 -6.86 17.98
CA ARG A 94 -6.36 -7.65 16.74
C ARG A 94 -5.41 -8.85 16.88
N THR A 95 -5.77 -9.97 16.24
CA THR A 95 -4.85 -11.09 16.08
C THR A 95 -3.68 -10.68 15.18
N SER A 96 -2.46 -11.12 15.53
CA SER A 96 -1.28 -10.93 14.67
C SER A 96 -1.53 -11.64 13.33
N GLY A 97 -1.43 -10.90 12.23
CA GLY A 97 -1.73 -11.37 10.89
C GLY A 97 -1.56 -10.25 9.86
N LEU A 98 -1.76 -10.59 8.57
CA LEU A 98 -1.63 -9.61 7.49
C LEU A 98 -2.63 -8.45 7.67
N PRO A 99 -2.21 -7.20 7.42
CA PRO A 99 -3.08 -6.03 7.55
C PRO A 99 -4.07 -5.94 6.38
N TYR A 100 -5.15 -6.72 6.44
CA TYR A 100 -6.20 -6.64 5.41
C TYR A 100 -6.92 -5.28 5.44
N ALA A 101 -7.26 -4.76 4.26
CA ALA A 101 -8.07 -3.56 4.08
C ALA A 101 -9.44 -3.73 4.77
N GLN A 102 -9.96 -2.65 5.37
CA GLN A 102 -11.26 -2.68 6.04
C GLN A 102 -12.43 -2.73 5.05
N ASP A 103 -12.30 -1.96 3.97
CA ASP A 103 -13.24 -1.96 2.86
C ASP A 103 -12.75 -2.94 1.79
N ALA A 104 -13.59 -3.92 1.46
CA ALA A 104 -13.31 -4.94 0.45
C ALA A 104 -13.56 -4.47 -0.98
N GLY A 105 -14.26 -3.33 -1.18
CA GLY A 105 -14.60 -2.80 -2.48
C GLY A 105 -13.38 -2.21 -3.20
N ILE A 106 -12.70 -3.02 -4.00
CA ILE A 106 -11.50 -2.66 -4.78
C ILE A 106 -11.75 -1.42 -5.66
N THR A 107 -12.93 -1.30 -6.26
CA THR A 107 -13.28 -0.14 -7.10
C THR A 107 -13.34 1.18 -6.32
N ARG A 108 -13.70 1.16 -5.03
CA ARG A 108 -13.67 2.37 -4.17
C ARG A 108 -12.24 2.82 -3.91
N HIS A 109 -11.33 1.87 -3.68
CA HIS A 109 -9.90 2.14 -3.52
C HIS A 109 -9.28 2.64 -4.83
N LEU A 110 -9.64 2.03 -5.97
CA LEU A 110 -9.18 2.48 -7.27
C LEU A 110 -9.64 3.92 -7.56
N ALA A 111 -10.91 4.25 -7.30
CA ALA A 111 -11.44 5.60 -7.45
C ALA A 111 -10.68 6.63 -6.58
N ALA A 112 -10.44 6.31 -5.30
CA ALA A 112 -9.67 7.17 -4.41
C ALA A 112 -8.21 7.35 -4.87
N PHE A 113 -7.58 6.27 -5.33
CA PHE A 113 -6.23 6.31 -5.86
C PHE A 113 -6.15 7.23 -7.08
N LEU A 114 -7.01 7.05 -8.09
CA LEU A 114 -6.98 7.87 -9.30
C LEU A 114 -7.25 9.35 -9.03
N ALA A 115 -8.19 9.66 -8.12
CA ALA A 115 -8.46 11.03 -7.71
C ALA A 115 -7.25 11.68 -7.03
N LYS A 116 -6.57 10.94 -6.14
CA LYS A 116 -5.34 11.40 -5.47
C LYS A 116 -4.19 11.67 -6.44
N GLN A 117 -4.19 11.02 -7.59
CA GLN A 117 -3.16 11.11 -8.62
C GLN A 117 -3.52 12.12 -9.74
N GLN A 118 -4.61 12.88 -9.60
CA GLN A 118 -5.09 13.83 -10.63
C GLN A 118 -4.00 14.78 -11.13
N HIS A 119 -3.11 15.28 -10.26
CA HIS A 119 -2.03 16.19 -10.63
C HIS A 119 -0.70 15.49 -10.93
N ALA A 120 -0.67 14.15 -10.98
CA ALA A 120 0.56 13.38 -11.12
C ALA A 120 1.27 13.58 -12.45
N THR A 121 0.56 14.03 -13.49
CA THR A 121 1.07 14.15 -14.85
C THR A 121 1.32 15.59 -15.27
N GLY A 122 1.26 16.55 -14.33
CA GLY A 122 1.45 17.97 -14.64
C GLY A 122 2.80 18.28 -15.30
N GLU A 123 3.82 17.46 -15.03
CA GLU A 123 5.17 17.59 -15.57
C GLU A 123 5.44 16.70 -16.80
N LEU A 124 4.52 15.80 -17.15
CA LEU A 124 4.72 14.85 -18.26
C LEU A 124 4.27 15.48 -19.59
N GLU A 125 5.25 15.80 -20.44
CA GLU A 125 4.98 16.27 -21.79
C GLU A 125 4.08 15.29 -22.56
N GLY A 126 3.00 15.80 -23.14
CA GLY A 126 2.05 15.02 -23.94
C GLY A 126 0.86 14.44 -23.19
N ILE A 127 0.78 14.59 -21.87
CA ILE A 127 -0.40 14.19 -21.08
C ILE A 127 -1.14 15.46 -20.61
N LYS A 128 -2.20 15.83 -21.31
CA LYS A 128 -3.11 16.93 -20.90
C LYS A 128 -4.43 16.35 -20.43
N LEU A 129 -4.69 16.50 -19.13
CA LEU A 129 -6.01 16.24 -18.56
C LEU A 129 -6.97 17.37 -18.94
N ALA A 130 -8.25 17.06 -19.05
CA ALA A 130 -9.28 18.09 -19.20
C ALA A 130 -9.29 19.00 -17.96
N GLU A 131 -9.60 20.29 -18.12
CA GLU A 131 -9.60 21.28 -17.02
C GLU A 131 -10.52 20.90 -15.86
N ASN A 132 -11.58 20.13 -16.14
CA ASN A 132 -12.57 19.66 -15.19
C ASN A 132 -12.42 18.17 -14.81
N ALA A 133 -11.30 17.52 -15.15
CA ALA A 133 -11.07 16.12 -14.80
C ALA A 133 -11.07 15.97 -13.27
N THR A 134 -11.78 14.99 -12.72
CA THR A 134 -11.82 14.77 -11.25
C THR A 134 -10.84 13.69 -10.77
N PHE A 135 -10.18 13.02 -11.71
CA PHE A 135 -9.15 12.02 -11.47
C PHE A 135 -8.17 11.92 -12.66
N ILE A 136 -7.03 11.24 -12.49
CA ILE A 136 -6.12 10.95 -13.60
C ILE A 136 -6.75 9.94 -14.57
N HIS A 137 -6.77 10.23 -15.88
CA HIS A 137 -7.35 9.34 -16.90
C HIS A 137 -6.35 8.28 -17.37
N PRO A 138 -6.46 7.00 -16.95
CA PRO A 138 -5.52 5.97 -17.38
C PRO A 138 -5.79 5.59 -18.83
N THR A 139 -4.73 5.53 -19.65
CA THR A 139 -4.84 5.14 -21.06
C THR A 139 -4.66 3.64 -21.27
N ALA A 140 -4.04 2.95 -20.32
CA ALA A 140 -3.80 1.52 -20.37
C ALA A 140 -3.93 0.87 -18.99
N VAL A 141 -4.32 -0.39 -18.97
CA VAL A 141 -4.42 -1.22 -17.77
C VAL A 141 -3.63 -2.50 -17.97
N LEU A 142 -2.79 -2.84 -17.01
CA LEU A 142 -2.07 -4.11 -16.96
C LEU A 142 -2.59 -4.92 -15.77
N PHE A 143 -3.16 -6.09 -16.02
CA PHE A 143 -3.56 -7.00 -14.96
C PHE A 143 -2.40 -7.89 -14.50
N ASN A 144 -2.42 -8.21 -13.21
CA ASN A 144 -1.48 -9.11 -12.56
C ASN A 144 -2.18 -9.87 -11.42
N GLY A 145 -1.76 -11.11 -11.17
CA GLY A 145 -2.27 -11.95 -10.10
C GLY A 145 -3.46 -12.83 -10.51
N GLY A 146 -3.51 -14.03 -9.94
CA GLY A 146 -4.46 -15.08 -10.34
C GLY A 146 -5.95 -14.73 -10.19
N VAL A 147 -6.32 -13.75 -9.35
CA VAL A 147 -7.71 -13.30 -9.20
C VAL A 147 -8.27 -12.76 -10.51
N LEU A 148 -7.43 -12.07 -11.30
CA LEU A 148 -7.83 -11.44 -12.56
C LEU A 148 -7.86 -12.41 -13.74
N LYS A 149 -7.62 -13.71 -13.51
CA LYS A 149 -7.91 -14.76 -14.50
C LYS A 149 -9.40 -14.99 -14.70
N ALA A 150 -10.21 -14.70 -13.68
CA ALA A 150 -11.66 -14.77 -13.80
C ALA A 150 -12.14 -13.61 -14.67
N GLU A 151 -12.59 -13.92 -15.89
CA GLU A 151 -13.04 -12.92 -16.87
C GLU A 151 -14.15 -12.02 -16.31
N SER A 152 -15.04 -12.56 -15.47
CA SER A 152 -16.09 -11.78 -14.80
C SER A 152 -15.53 -10.64 -13.94
N LEU A 153 -14.45 -10.88 -13.19
CA LEU A 153 -13.80 -9.88 -12.36
C LEU A 153 -13.01 -8.88 -13.22
N ALA A 154 -12.22 -9.38 -14.17
CA ALA A 154 -11.45 -8.55 -15.10
C ALA A 154 -12.34 -7.59 -15.90
N ASN A 155 -13.44 -8.11 -16.47
CA ASN A 155 -14.41 -7.33 -17.25
C ASN A 155 -15.16 -6.34 -16.38
N ARG A 156 -15.56 -6.71 -15.15
CA ARG A 156 -16.21 -5.78 -14.21
C ARG A 156 -15.31 -4.59 -13.90
N LEU A 157 -14.03 -4.82 -13.61
CA LEU A 157 -13.07 -3.76 -13.31
C LEU A 157 -12.89 -2.80 -14.50
N MET A 158 -12.70 -3.34 -15.71
CA MET A 158 -12.62 -2.52 -16.93
C MET A 158 -13.91 -1.75 -17.20
N THR A 159 -15.08 -2.37 -16.97
CA THR A 159 -16.39 -1.73 -17.16
C THR A 159 -16.53 -0.52 -16.25
N VAL A 160 -16.21 -0.68 -14.96
CA VAL A 160 -16.30 0.41 -13.97
C VAL A 160 -15.32 1.54 -14.29
N LEU A 161 -14.06 1.22 -14.61
CA LEU A 161 -13.07 2.22 -15.01
C LEU A 161 -13.51 2.98 -16.26
N ASN A 162 -13.95 2.27 -17.29
CA ASN A 162 -14.33 2.88 -18.56
C ASN A 162 -15.63 3.68 -18.45
N SER A 163 -16.54 3.35 -17.52
CA SER A 163 -17.69 4.22 -17.25
C SER A 163 -17.26 5.56 -16.66
N TRP A 164 -16.25 5.59 -15.78
CA TRP A 164 -15.73 6.85 -15.25
C TRP A 164 -15.05 7.68 -16.33
N LEU A 165 -14.24 7.04 -17.19
CA LEU A 165 -13.60 7.71 -18.31
C LEU A 165 -14.64 8.28 -19.28
N GLN A 166 -15.68 7.52 -19.58
CA GLN A 166 -16.77 7.97 -20.44
C GLN A 166 -17.53 9.18 -19.85
N GLU A 167 -17.81 9.17 -18.55
CA GLU A 167 -18.44 10.30 -17.84
C GLU A 167 -17.62 11.59 -17.94
N GLU A 168 -16.28 11.48 -17.93
CA GLU A 168 -15.36 12.62 -18.11
C GLU A 168 -14.92 12.83 -19.57
N GLN A 169 -15.62 12.23 -20.54
CA GLN A 169 -15.35 12.35 -21.98
C GLN A 169 -13.92 11.94 -22.40
N ALA A 170 -13.31 11.04 -21.64
CA ALA A 170 -12.00 10.49 -21.92
C ALA A 170 -12.09 9.19 -22.77
N PRO A 171 -11.07 8.89 -23.59
CA PRO A 171 -10.99 7.60 -24.29
C PRO A 171 -10.97 6.42 -23.32
N SER A 172 -11.57 5.30 -23.71
CA SER A 172 -11.53 4.07 -22.91
C SER A 172 -10.09 3.57 -22.75
N ALA A 173 -9.77 3.07 -21.55
CA ALA A 173 -8.46 2.49 -21.27
C ALA A 173 -8.27 1.17 -22.03
N ARG A 174 -7.07 0.98 -22.59
CA ARG A 174 -6.70 -0.25 -23.30
C ARG A 174 -6.20 -1.30 -22.31
N LEU A 175 -6.82 -2.48 -22.31
CA LEU A 175 -6.27 -3.63 -21.59
C LEU A 175 -5.03 -4.16 -22.32
N LEU A 176 -3.90 -4.20 -21.62
CA LEU A 176 -2.65 -4.77 -22.14
C LEU A 176 -2.71 -6.31 -22.09
N SER A 177 -2.29 -6.95 -23.17
CA SER A 177 -2.26 -8.42 -23.32
C SER A 177 -0.83 -8.97 -23.28
N GLY A 178 -0.69 -10.30 -23.27
CA GLY A 178 0.61 -10.99 -23.32
C GLY A 178 1.25 -11.28 -21.96
N THR A 179 0.58 -10.88 -20.87
CA THR A 179 1.06 -11.08 -19.50
C THR A 179 0.56 -12.40 -18.94
N ASP A 180 1.47 -13.23 -18.46
CA ASP A 180 1.14 -14.39 -17.66
C ASP A 180 0.83 -13.94 -16.23
N LEU A 181 -0.45 -13.98 -15.84
CA LEU A 181 -0.91 -13.42 -14.56
C LEU A 181 -0.34 -14.14 -13.33
N ASP A 182 0.18 -15.36 -13.46
CA ASP A 182 0.84 -16.07 -12.35
C ASP A 182 2.32 -15.71 -12.27
N LEU A 183 2.96 -15.52 -13.43
CA LEU A 183 4.42 -15.39 -13.53
C LEU A 183 4.90 -13.95 -13.72
N ALA A 184 4.03 -12.98 -13.96
CA ALA A 184 4.41 -11.60 -14.30
C ALA A 184 5.37 -10.99 -13.27
N VAL A 185 5.08 -11.15 -11.98
CA VAL A 185 5.93 -10.65 -10.87
C VAL A 185 7.29 -11.34 -10.89
N ALA A 186 7.31 -12.68 -10.96
CA ALA A 186 8.56 -13.45 -10.95
C ALA A 186 9.43 -13.14 -12.18
N ARG A 187 8.83 -12.96 -13.35
CA ARG A 187 9.51 -12.55 -14.58
C ARG A 187 10.09 -11.14 -14.45
N GLY A 188 9.33 -10.20 -13.89
CA GLY A 188 9.81 -8.84 -13.61
C GLY A 188 11.01 -8.84 -12.66
N ALA A 189 10.97 -9.62 -11.58
CA ALA A 189 12.07 -9.75 -10.63
C ALA A 189 13.32 -10.39 -11.27
N ALA A 190 13.15 -11.45 -12.06
CA ALA A 190 14.25 -12.09 -12.78
C ALA A 190 14.88 -11.14 -13.82
N TYR A 191 14.05 -10.38 -14.55
CA TYR A 191 14.52 -9.37 -15.50
C TYR A 191 15.27 -8.25 -14.77
N TYR A 192 14.79 -7.77 -13.62
CA TYR A 192 15.50 -6.80 -12.80
C TYR A 192 16.88 -7.32 -12.38
N GLY A 193 16.99 -8.58 -11.97
CA GLY A 193 18.29 -9.21 -11.68
C GLY A 193 19.23 -9.29 -12.90
N PHE A 194 18.70 -9.45 -14.11
CA PHE A 194 19.46 -9.42 -15.36
C PHE A 194 19.95 -7.99 -15.68
N VAL A 195 19.09 -6.99 -15.51
CA VAL A 195 19.41 -5.56 -15.65
C VAL A 195 20.51 -5.13 -14.68
N ARG A 196 20.46 -5.60 -13.43
CA ARG A 196 21.52 -5.33 -12.44
C ARG A 196 22.90 -5.84 -12.82
N LYS A 197 22.98 -6.81 -13.74
CA LYS A 197 24.24 -7.29 -14.32
C LYS A 197 24.68 -6.50 -15.55
N GLY A 198 24.09 -5.31 -15.77
CA GLY A 198 24.37 -4.44 -16.91
C GLY A 198 23.74 -4.89 -18.22
N LYS A 199 22.72 -5.76 -18.18
CA LYS A 199 22.10 -6.33 -19.39
C LYS A 199 20.62 -5.94 -19.48
N GLY A 200 20.26 -5.18 -20.52
CA GLY A 200 18.88 -4.75 -20.75
C GLY A 200 18.59 -3.33 -20.25
N VAL A 201 17.31 -2.96 -20.24
CA VAL A 201 16.84 -1.61 -19.90
C VAL A 201 16.43 -1.55 -18.44
N ARG A 202 17.03 -0.61 -17.69
CA ARG A 202 16.65 -0.32 -16.31
C ARG A 202 15.49 0.68 -16.28
N ILE A 203 14.37 0.26 -15.71
CA ILE A 203 13.32 1.18 -15.27
C ILE A 203 13.78 1.72 -13.92
N LYS A 204 13.86 3.04 -13.81
CA LYS A 204 14.15 3.69 -12.54
C LYS A 204 12.83 3.97 -11.83
N GLY A 205 12.67 3.42 -10.63
CA GLY A 205 11.64 3.80 -9.69
C GLY A 205 12.21 4.83 -8.73
N GLY A 206 11.48 5.91 -8.51
CA GLY A 206 11.78 6.89 -7.47
C GLY A 206 10.85 6.71 -6.27
N ALA A 207 11.18 7.36 -5.15
CA ALA A 207 10.31 7.40 -3.97
C ALA A 207 8.86 7.80 -4.33
N ALA A 208 7.87 7.02 -3.88
CA ALA A 208 6.45 7.26 -4.19
C ALA A 208 5.82 8.38 -3.33
N ALA A 209 6.60 8.96 -2.42
CA ALA A 209 6.24 10.05 -1.54
C ALA A 209 7.48 10.91 -1.25
N SER A 210 7.25 12.17 -0.88
CA SER A 210 8.25 12.98 -0.20
C SER A 210 8.27 12.59 1.28
N TYR A 211 9.46 12.39 1.85
CA TYR A 211 9.65 12.01 3.25
C TYR A 211 10.33 13.13 4.03
N TYR A 212 9.88 13.29 5.28
CA TYR A 212 10.31 14.38 6.15
C TYR A 212 10.71 13.83 7.52
N VAL A 213 11.67 14.51 8.16
CA VAL A 213 12.00 14.31 9.57
C VAL A 213 11.48 15.50 10.39
N GLY A 214 10.94 15.22 11.57
CA GLY A 214 10.53 16.23 12.53
C GLY A 214 11.74 16.83 13.25
N ILE A 215 11.78 18.16 13.30
CA ILE A 215 12.85 18.93 13.95
C ILE A 215 12.21 19.87 14.96
N GLU A 216 12.63 19.76 16.22
CA GLU A 216 12.17 20.68 17.26
C GLU A 216 12.70 22.09 16.99
N SER A 217 11.82 23.08 17.12
CA SER A 217 12.20 24.48 16.98
C SER A 217 13.10 24.93 18.14
N ALA A 218 14.04 25.83 17.86
CA ALA A 218 14.94 26.42 18.86
C ALA A 218 14.23 27.47 19.76
N MET A 219 12.92 27.36 19.94
CA MET A 219 12.11 28.32 20.71
C MET A 219 12.19 28.00 22.22
N PRO A 220 12.10 29.01 23.11
CA PRO A 220 12.09 28.79 24.55
C PRO A 220 10.95 27.85 24.96
N SER A 221 11.26 26.84 25.76
CA SER A 221 10.25 25.91 26.29
C SER A 221 9.28 26.65 27.22
N VAL A 222 7.98 26.59 26.91
CA VAL A 222 6.93 27.13 27.77
C VAL A 222 6.30 25.98 28.56
N PRO A 223 6.21 26.04 29.90
CA PRO A 223 5.59 24.97 30.69
C PRO A 223 4.18 24.63 30.22
N GLY A 224 3.93 23.35 29.94
CA GLY A 224 2.63 22.85 29.48
C GLY A 224 2.37 22.99 27.98
N ILE A 225 3.27 23.60 27.21
CA ILE A 225 3.17 23.70 25.75
C ILE A 225 4.26 22.82 25.13
N PRO A 226 3.91 21.81 24.30
CA PRO A 226 4.90 21.01 23.61
C PRO A 226 5.67 21.89 22.60
N PRO A 227 6.98 21.63 22.38
CA PRO A 227 7.76 22.38 21.41
C PRO A 227 7.16 22.24 20.01
N GLU A 228 7.18 23.33 19.25
CA GLU A 228 6.75 23.30 17.85
C GLU A 228 7.75 22.47 17.03
N ILE A 229 7.22 21.62 16.16
CA ILE A 229 7.99 20.75 15.27
C ILE A 229 7.86 21.25 13.85
N GLN A 230 9.00 21.39 13.18
CA GLN A 230 9.09 21.63 11.74
C GLN A 230 9.31 20.30 11.03
N ALA A 231 8.67 20.10 9.88
CA ALA A 231 8.98 18.96 9.02
C ALA A 231 10.02 19.37 7.97
N LEU A 232 11.19 18.73 7.98
CA LEU A 232 12.26 18.95 7.01
C LEU A 232 12.25 17.84 5.96
N CYS A 233 12.10 18.19 4.69
CA CYS A 233 12.15 17.23 3.60
C CYS A 233 13.56 16.63 3.48
N ILE A 234 13.67 15.32 3.64
CA ILE A 234 14.92 14.56 3.58
C ILE A 234 15.02 13.71 2.31
N ALA A 235 13.89 13.30 1.72
CA ALA A 235 13.85 12.59 0.45
C ALA A 235 12.65 13.04 -0.37
N PRO A 236 12.85 13.71 -1.52
CA PRO A 236 11.76 14.20 -2.32
C PRO A 236 11.06 13.06 -3.08
N PHE A 237 9.82 13.31 -3.51
CA PHE A 237 9.13 12.45 -4.46
C PHE A 237 10.02 12.20 -5.69
N GLY A 238 10.07 10.95 -6.16
CA GLY A 238 10.87 10.57 -7.32
C GLY A 238 12.36 10.39 -7.03
N MET A 239 12.85 10.57 -5.79
CA MET A 239 14.25 10.29 -5.44
C MET A 239 14.63 8.86 -5.83
N GLU A 240 15.61 8.71 -6.73
CA GLU A 240 15.97 7.43 -7.33
C GLU A 240 16.61 6.47 -6.30
N GLU A 241 16.29 5.18 -6.40
CA GLU A 241 16.95 4.14 -5.60
C GLU A 241 18.48 4.16 -5.77
N GLY A 242 19.19 4.03 -4.64
CA GLY A 242 20.64 4.07 -4.59
C GLY A 242 21.22 5.49 -4.67
N THR A 243 20.38 6.52 -4.67
CA THR A 243 20.85 7.91 -4.50
C THR A 243 20.89 8.32 -3.04
N GLN A 244 21.77 9.29 -2.77
CA GLN A 244 21.99 9.89 -1.47
C GLN A 244 21.88 11.40 -1.63
N GLN A 245 21.28 12.06 -0.65
CA GLN A 245 21.15 13.50 -0.58
C GLN A 245 21.67 13.98 0.77
N GLU A 246 22.52 14.99 0.75
CA GLU A 246 23.14 15.56 1.95
C GLU A 246 22.64 16.99 2.16
N LEU A 247 22.53 17.39 3.43
CA LEU A 247 22.19 18.73 3.87
C LEU A 247 23.38 19.39 4.58
N PRO A 248 24.55 19.55 3.92
CA PRO A 248 25.79 19.96 4.59
C PRO A 248 25.74 21.38 5.15
N ASN A 249 24.86 22.22 4.62
CA ASN A 249 24.68 23.62 5.04
C ASN A 249 23.68 23.77 6.20
N GLU A 250 23.04 22.68 6.64
CA GLU A 250 22.13 22.69 7.77
C GLU A 250 22.75 21.95 8.96
N GLU A 251 22.88 22.66 10.07
CA GLU A 251 23.43 22.13 11.31
C GLU A 251 22.30 21.74 12.28
N PHE A 252 22.39 20.53 12.82
CA PHE A 252 21.45 19.98 13.79
C PHE A 252 22.20 19.48 15.02
N GLY A 253 21.53 19.51 16.17
CA GLY A 253 22.03 18.89 17.40
C GLY A 253 21.52 17.46 17.52
N LEU A 254 22.42 16.48 17.59
CA LEU A 254 22.11 15.07 17.81
C LEU A 254 22.45 14.68 19.26
N VAL A 255 21.45 14.25 20.02
CA VAL A 255 21.67 13.70 21.38
C VAL A 255 22.09 12.23 21.26
N ILE A 256 23.18 11.86 21.94
CA ILE A 256 23.75 10.50 21.90
C ILE A 256 23.81 9.86 23.30
N GLY A 257 23.83 8.52 23.35
CA GLY A 257 23.95 7.76 24.60
C GLY A 257 22.69 7.74 25.48
N GLU A 258 21.60 8.37 25.04
CA GLU A 258 20.28 8.35 25.68
C GLU A 258 19.20 7.93 24.68
N PRO A 259 18.04 7.39 25.13
CA PRO A 259 16.90 7.14 24.25
C PRO A 259 16.38 8.45 23.64
N VAL A 260 16.41 8.52 22.32
CA VAL A 260 15.92 9.66 21.53
C VAL A 260 14.83 9.21 20.57
N ARG A 261 13.92 10.13 20.24
CA ARG A 261 12.75 9.86 19.42
C ARG A 261 12.83 10.62 18.10
N PHE A 262 12.73 9.90 17.00
CA PHE A 262 12.63 10.46 15.66
C PHE A 262 11.21 10.31 15.14
N ARG A 263 10.61 11.45 14.77
CA ARG A 263 9.30 11.51 14.12
C ARG A 263 9.51 11.67 12.62
N PHE A 264 8.87 10.82 11.83
CA PHE A 264 8.94 10.88 10.37
C PHE A 264 7.57 11.14 9.79
N PHE A 265 7.54 11.80 8.63
CA PHE A 265 6.31 12.10 7.91
C PHE A 265 6.47 11.74 6.43
N ALA A 266 5.36 11.43 5.77
CA ALA A 266 5.30 11.18 4.34
C ALA A 266 4.22 12.04 3.68
N SER A 267 4.47 12.48 2.45
CA SER A 267 3.51 13.16 1.60
C SER A 267 3.49 12.60 0.19
N THR A 268 2.31 12.21 -0.26
CA THR A 268 2.07 11.76 -1.64
C THR A 268 1.53 12.87 -2.56
N THR A 269 1.22 14.04 -1.98
CA THR A 269 0.63 15.20 -2.68
C THR A 269 1.67 16.31 -2.88
N ARG A 270 2.64 16.46 -1.95
CA ARG A 270 3.71 17.45 -2.02
C ARG A 270 4.92 16.98 -2.83
N ARG A 271 4.73 16.85 -4.14
CA ARG A 271 5.75 16.29 -5.07
C ARG A 271 6.90 17.25 -5.40
N GLU A 272 6.63 18.55 -5.30
CA GLU A 272 7.58 19.62 -5.66
C GLU A 272 8.57 19.97 -4.55
N ASP A 273 8.34 19.48 -3.32
CA ASP A 273 9.21 19.76 -2.19
C ASP A 273 10.59 19.15 -2.44
N ARG A 274 11.64 19.94 -2.25
CA ARG A 274 13.03 19.53 -2.44
C ARG A 274 13.67 19.17 -1.11
N VAL A 275 14.79 18.47 -1.14
CA VAL A 275 15.62 18.25 0.05
C VAL A 275 15.93 19.60 0.70
N GLY A 276 15.67 19.72 2.01
CA GLY A 276 15.85 20.97 2.77
C GLY A 276 14.61 21.86 2.84
N THR A 277 13.53 21.56 2.09
CA THR A 277 12.26 22.28 2.25
C THR A 277 11.72 22.08 3.67
N ARG A 278 11.46 23.20 4.38
CA ARG A 278 10.94 23.22 5.75
C ARG A 278 9.47 23.60 5.77
N LEU A 279 8.66 22.79 6.43
CA LEU A 279 7.25 23.05 6.68
C LEU A 279 7.05 23.37 8.15
N ASN A 280 6.69 24.61 8.44
CA ASN A 280 6.35 25.06 9.80
C ASN A 280 4.89 24.75 10.16
N HIS A 281 4.05 24.55 9.15
CA HIS A 281 2.63 24.24 9.28
C HIS A 281 2.19 23.39 8.09
N TRP A 282 1.30 22.43 8.34
CA TRP A 282 0.69 21.60 7.31
C TRP A 282 -0.69 21.12 7.77
N ASN A 283 -1.58 20.88 6.82
CA ASN A 283 -2.88 20.28 7.10
C ASN A 283 -2.75 18.76 7.28
N ARG A 284 -3.72 18.14 7.98
CA ARG A 284 -3.73 16.69 8.26
C ARG A 284 -3.73 15.80 7.01
N ASP A 285 -4.16 16.33 5.88
CA ASP A 285 -4.21 15.64 4.58
C ASP A 285 -2.94 15.83 3.75
N GLU A 286 -2.06 16.76 4.13
CA GLU A 286 -0.79 17.00 3.43
C GLU A 286 0.32 16.06 3.88
N LEU A 287 0.47 15.85 5.20
CA LEU A 287 1.47 14.95 5.78
C LEU A 287 0.80 13.86 6.62
N SER A 288 1.18 12.61 6.37
CA SER A 288 0.89 11.48 7.26
C SER A 288 2.10 11.20 8.13
N GLU A 289 1.92 11.19 9.44
CA GLU A 289 2.95 10.78 10.38
C GLU A 289 3.18 9.26 10.32
N LEU A 290 4.46 8.88 10.23
CA LEU A 290 4.92 7.49 10.22
C LEU A 290 5.18 7.01 11.65
N ALA A 291 5.45 5.71 11.83
CA ALA A 291 5.79 5.16 13.13
C ALA A 291 7.02 5.88 13.72
N GLU A 292 6.87 6.38 14.94
CA GLU A 292 7.96 6.98 15.71
C GLU A 292 9.03 5.93 16.03
N ILE A 293 10.29 6.35 15.96
CA ILE A 293 11.44 5.49 16.26
C ILE A 293 12.10 5.98 17.53
N GLU A 294 12.12 5.12 18.53
CA GLU A 294 12.92 5.32 19.74
C GLU A 294 14.20 4.50 19.62
N ILE A 295 15.36 5.18 19.66
CA ILE A 295 16.69 4.57 19.54
C ILE A 295 17.66 5.20 20.53
N THR A 296 18.62 4.42 21.01
CA THR A 296 19.79 4.94 21.75
C THR A 296 21.00 4.89 20.84
N LEU A 297 21.51 6.05 20.45
CA LEU A 297 22.66 6.18 19.55
C LEU A 297 23.97 5.94 20.30
N ASP A 298 24.95 5.29 19.67
CA ASP A 298 26.26 5.03 20.29
C ASP A 298 26.93 6.35 20.68
N LYS A 299 27.55 6.35 21.87
CA LYS A 299 28.27 7.49 22.39
C LYS A 299 29.58 7.76 21.66
N GLU A 300 30.18 6.77 21.00
CA GLU A 300 31.43 6.95 20.24
C GLU A 300 32.53 7.64 21.08
N GLY A 301 32.66 7.21 22.35
CA GLY A 301 33.60 7.76 23.33
C GLY A 301 33.18 9.08 24.00
N ARG A 302 32.02 9.64 23.67
CA ARG A 302 31.47 10.88 24.25
C ARG A 302 30.61 10.62 25.49
N ARG A 303 30.10 11.69 26.12
CA ARG A 303 29.23 11.58 27.29
C ARG A 303 27.79 11.24 26.86
N ALA A 304 27.08 10.45 27.65
CA ALA A 304 25.65 10.26 27.46
C ALA A 304 24.92 11.61 27.65
N GLY A 305 23.96 11.90 26.78
CA GLY A 305 23.23 13.17 26.74
C GLY A 305 24.00 14.30 26.05
N GLU A 306 25.21 14.05 25.54
CA GLU A 306 25.96 15.06 24.78
C GLU A 306 25.26 15.38 23.45
N VAL A 307 25.18 16.67 23.12
CA VAL A 307 24.63 17.16 21.84
C VAL A 307 25.76 17.35 20.86
N VAL A 308 25.79 16.55 19.79
CA VAL A 308 26.79 16.62 18.73
C VAL A 308 26.26 17.43 17.54
N PRO A 309 27.01 18.42 17.01
CA PRO A 309 26.64 19.11 15.78
C PRO A 309 26.82 18.19 14.57
N VAL A 310 25.74 17.96 13.83
CA VAL A 310 25.67 17.06 12.68
C VAL A 310 25.01 17.74 11.49
N HIS A 311 25.29 17.24 10.30
CA HIS A 311 24.41 17.42 9.14
C HIS A 311 23.67 16.12 8.84
N LEU A 312 22.55 16.22 8.15
CA LEU A 312 21.75 15.05 7.77
C LEU A 312 22.08 14.58 6.36
N CYS A 313 22.01 13.28 6.19
CA CYS A 313 22.18 12.58 4.93
C CYS A 313 21.07 11.55 4.81
N ALA A 314 20.31 11.56 3.72
CA ALA A 314 19.27 10.59 3.46
C ALA A 314 19.58 9.76 2.22
N ALA A 315 19.26 8.47 2.26
CA ALA A 315 19.43 7.56 1.13
C ALA A 315 18.18 6.70 0.94
N VAL A 316 17.79 6.47 -0.31
CA VAL A 316 16.74 5.52 -0.67
C VAL A 316 17.41 4.21 -1.07
N THR A 317 17.16 3.15 -0.30
CA THR A 317 17.72 1.82 -0.59
C THR A 317 16.97 1.14 -1.74
N GLU A 318 17.60 0.14 -2.35
CA GLU A 318 17.00 -0.67 -3.44
C GLU A 318 15.78 -1.51 -2.99
N VAL A 319 15.63 -1.75 -1.69
CA VAL A 319 14.45 -2.44 -1.13
C VAL A 319 13.30 -1.47 -0.81
N GLY A 320 13.50 -0.17 -1.08
CA GLY A 320 12.52 0.88 -0.83
C GLY A 320 12.48 1.34 0.62
N THR A 321 13.51 1.08 1.43
CA THR A 321 13.68 1.64 2.79
C THR A 321 14.37 3.01 2.70
N LEU A 322 13.94 3.98 3.51
CA LEU A 322 14.66 5.24 3.66
C LEU A 322 15.64 5.13 4.83
N GLU A 323 16.90 5.46 4.57
CA GLU A 323 17.94 5.52 5.58
C GLU A 323 18.28 6.99 5.86
N LEU A 324 18.19 7.40 7.13
CA LEU A 324 18.68 8.69 7.59
C LEU A 324 20.01 8.47 8.34
N GLN A 325 21.02 9.24 7.99
CA GLN A 325 22.30 9.28 8.67
C GLN A 325 22.52 10.69 9.23
N ALA A 326 22.92 10.76 10.49
CA ALA A 326 23.49 11.97 11.07
C ALA A 326 25.02 11.88 11.00
N VAL A 327 25.65 12.87 10.38
CA VAL A 327 27.10 12.89 10.13
C VAL A 327 27.73 14.03 10.92
N SER A 328 28.67 13.70 11.81
CA SER A 328 29.44 14.65 12.61
C SER A 328 30.20 15.62 11.72
N GLN A 329 30.08 16.92 11.98
CA GLN A 329 30.87 17.93 11.28
C GLN A 329 32.35 17.95 11.71
N LYS A 330 32.70 17.32 12.84
CA LYS A 330 34.05 17.38 13.43
C LYS A 330 34.97 16.23 13.02
N ASP A 331 34.44 15.03 12.95
CA ASP A 331 35.24 13.80 12.88
C ASP A 331 34.64 12.72 11.95
N ASN A 332 33.69 13.08 11.08
CA ASN A 332 33.01 12.17 10.15
C ASN A 332 32.34 10.94 10.79
N THR A 333 32.18 10.92 12.12
CA THR A 333 31.38 9.91 12.82
C THR A 333 29.97 9.89 12.24
N ARG A 334 29.41 8.70 12.01
CA ARG A 334 28.07 8.53 11.41
C ARG A 334 27.17 7.74 12.34
N TRP A 335 25.99 8.27 12.60
CA TRP A 335 24.91 7.56 13.29
C TRP A 335 23.81 7.24 12.30
N LYS A 336 23.52 5.95 12.16
CA LYS A 336 22.48 5.45 11.26
C LYS A 336 21.14 5.35 12.00
N ILE A 337 20.10 5.90 11.38
CA ILE A 337 18.70 5.89 11.82
C ILE A 337 17.90 5.30 10.65
N GLU A 338 17.55 4.02 10.73
CA GLU A 338 16.86 3.30 9.65
C GLU A 338 15.36 3.18 9.93
N PHE A 339 14.52 3.40 8.91
CA PHE A 339 13.08 3.26 9.07
C PHE A 339 12.37 2.72 7.82
N ASP A 340 11.43 1.81 8.05
CA ASP A 340 10.66 1.18 6.98
C ASP A 340 9.48 2.06 6.55
N VAL A 341 9.61 2.68 5.38
CA VAL A 341 8.60 3.53 4.76
C VAL A 341 7.40 2.76 4.19
N ARG A 342 7.45 1.42 4.06
CA ARG A 342 6.33 0.61 3.55
C ARG A 342 5.30 0.24 4.62
N SER A 343 5.56 0.54 5.89
CA SER A 343 4.64 0.24 7.00
C SER A 343 3.43 1.20 7.08
N GLY A 344 3.43 2.28 6.29
CA GLY A 344 2.45 3.36 6.36
C GLY A 344 1.48 3.49 5.17
N GLU A 345 1.50 2.57 4.20
CA GLU A 345 0.55 2.55 3.07
C GLU A 345 -0.79 1.85 3.39
#